data_AF-A0A817HZ67-F1
#
_entry.id   AF-A0A817HZ67-F1
#
_cell.length_a   1.000
_cell.length_b   1.000
_cell.length_c   1.000
_cell.angle_alpha   90.00
_cell.angle_beta   90.00
_cell.angle_gamma   90.00
#
_symmetry.space_group_name_H-M   'P 1'
#
loop_
_entity.id
_entity.type
_entity.pdbx_description
1 polymer ?
#
loop_
_entity_poly.entity_id
_entity_poly.type
_entity_poly.pdbx_seq_one_letter_code
_entity_poly.pdbx_strand_id
1 'polypeptide(L)'
;MRLRLYLAGDGNARRTHISLFFILMRGEYDAILHFPFSFKVTFILLDQTFQQRHIIDSFRPDVKSSSFQRPRSDMNIASGIPKFVPLTIIQQDNNPYIVDDTMFIKAIIDFGDMPKQFLPYALNLNPGFPILTQRELVRREIAKREQEKLSTTSNTSTSITYDMTTDDNHSNNEQMIH
;
A
#
# COMPACT_ATOMS: atom_id res chain seq x y z
N MET A 1 1.02 -7.98 -13.31
CA MET A 1 1.33 -7.83 -11.86
C MET A 1 0.66 -8.96 -11.09
N ARG A 2 1.19 -9.39 -9.95
CA ARG A 2 0.56 -10.40 -9.09
C ARG A 2 0.87 -10.17 -7.62
N LEU A 3 0.12 -10.84 -6.75
CA LEU A 3 0.40 -10.90 -5.32
C LEU A 3 0.97 -12.28 -4.95
N ARG A 4 1.76 -12.31 -3.88
CA ARG A 4 2.20 -13.54 -3.23
C ARG A 4 1.93 -13.43 -1.73
N LEU A 5 1.15 -14.37 -1.22
CA LEU A 5 0.73 -14.43 0.17
C LEU A 5 1.43 -15.61 0.86
N TYR A 6 1.94 -15.38 2.08
CA TYR A 6 2.45 -16.42 2.96
C TYR A 6 1.63 -16.42 4.24
N LEU A 7 0.74 -17.41 4.36
CA LEU A 7 -0.17 -17.53 5.51
C LEU A 7 0.56 -17.75 6.83
N ALA A 8 1.70 -18.45 6.82
CA ALA A 8 2.53 -18.65 8.01
C ALA A 8 3.72 -17.66 8.08
N GLY A 9 3.66 -16.57 7.32
CA GLY A 9 4.70 -15.55 7.27
C GLY A 9 5.97 -15.97 6.53
N ASP A 10 6.81 -14.98 6.22
CA ASP A 10 8.10 -15.13 5.54
C ASP A 10 9.21 -14.39 6.31
N GLY A 11 10.45 -14.87 6.16
CA GLY A 11 11.63 -14.26 6.79
C GLY A 11 11.50 -14.08 8.31
N ASN A 12 11.70 -12.85 8.78
CA ASN A 12 11.61 -12.49 10.21
C ASN A 12 10.17 -12.40 10.75
N ALA A 13 9.16 -12.57 9.90
CA ALA A 13 7.75 -12.56 10.27
C ALA A 13 7.14 -13.98 10.31
N ARG A 14 7.95 -15.00 10.01
CA ARG A 14 7.53 -16.40 10.00
C ARG A 14 6.91 -16.82 11.34
N ARG A 15 5.78 -17.52 11.29
CA ARG A 15 4.95 -18.01 12.40
C ARG A 15 4.40 -16.92 13.33
N THR A 16 4.55 -15.64 13.00
CA THR A 16 4.02 -14.54 13.82
C THR A 16 3.02 -13.67 13.06
N HIS A 17 3.21 -13.51 11.75
CA HIS A 17 2.34 -12.72 10.89
C HIS A 17 2.04 -13.45 9.59
N ILE A 18 0.96 -13.04 8.92
CA ILE A 18 0.78 -13.23 7.49
C ILE A 18 1.66 -12.20 6.77
N SER A 19 2.40 -12.65 5.75
CA SER A 19 3.22 -11.79 4.89
C SER A 19 2.60 -11.66 3.51
N LEU A 20 2.54 -10.44 2.98
CA LEU A 20 1.96 -10.16 1.67
C LEU A 20 2.93 -9.35 0.81
N PHE A 21 3.18 -9.84 -0.40
CA PHE A 21 4.12 -9.26 -1.33
C PHE A 21 3.49 -8.97 -2.68
N PHE A 22 3.93 -7.88 -3.29
CA PHE A 22 3.63 -7.49 -4.65
C PHE A 22 4.78 -7.92 -5.57
N ILE A 23 4.42 -8.38 -6.77
CA ILE A 23 5.37 -8.82 -7.77
C ILE A 23 5.03 -8.14 -9.09
N LEU A 24 6.01 -7.38 -9.60
CA LEU A 24 5.99 -6.87 -10.96
C LEU A 24 6.30 -8.03 -11.91
N MET A 25 5.38 -8.26 -12.85
CA MET A 25 5.47 -9.32 -13.85
C MET A 25 5.84 -8.67 -15.18
N ARG A 26 6.56 -9.40 -16.04
CA ARG A 26 6.79 -8.95 -17.42
C ARG A 26 5.46 -8.83 -18.15
N GLY A 27 5.23 -7.67 -18.75
CA GLY A 27 4.08 -7.39 -19.60
C GLY A 27 4.48 -7.36 -21.08
N GLU A 28 3.50 -7.63 -21.95
CA GLU A 28 3.67 -7.51 -23.40
C GLU A 28 4.00 -6.08 -23.83
N TYR A 29 3.48 -5.10 -23.09
CA TYR A 29 3.59 -3.67 -23.39
C TYR A 29 4.68 -2.96 -22.56
N ASP A 30 5.60 -3.70 -21.91
CA ASP A 30 6.66 -3.11 -21.09
C ASP A 30 7.58 -2.14 -21.86
N ALA A 31 7.58 -2.16 -23.20
CA ALA A 31 8.35 -1.22 -24.01
C ALA A 31 7.81 0.22 -23.97
N ILE A 32 6.52 0.40 -23.68
CA ILE A 32 5.85 1.71 -23.66
C ILE A 32 5.46 2.17 -22.24
N LEU A 33 5.67 1.32 -21.24
CA LEU A 33 5.40 1.64 -19.85
C LEU A 33 6.58 2.38 -19.20
N HIS A 34 6.26 3.22 -18.23
CA HIS A 34 7.27 3.94 -17.45
C HIS A 34 7.90 3.01 -16.40
N PHE A 35 9.24 3.04 -16.31
CA PHE A 35 10.01 2.34 -15.29
C PHE A 35 11.07 3.28 -14.69
N PRO A 36 11.46 3.09 -13.41
CA PRO A 36 10.96 2.07 -12.49
C PRO A 36 9.51 2.30 -12.04
N PHE A 37 8.81 1.22 -11.70
CA PHE A 37 7.45 1.28 -11.17
C PHE A 37 7.45 2.03 -9.83
N SER A 38 6.72 3.14 -9.75
CA SER A 38 6.76 4.07 -8.60
C SER A 38 5.39 4.37 -8.00
N PHE A 39 4.33 3.70 -8.50
CA PHE A 39 2.97 3.91 -8.02
C PHE A 39 2.78 3.30 -6.63
N LYS A 40 2.12 4.05 -5.73
CA LYS A 40 1.83 3.58 -4.38
C LYS A 40 0.95 2.32 -4.46
N VAL A 41 1.34 1.29 -3.71
CA VAL A 41 0.60 0.03 -3.60
C VAL A 41 -0.01 -0.04 -2.21
N THR A 42 -1.32 -0.29 -2.15
CA THR A 42 -2.06 -0.47 -0.91
C THR A 42 -2.62 -1.88 -0.87
N PHE A 43 -2.31 -2.62 0.19
CA PHE A 43 -2.89 -3.92 0.51
C PHE A 43 -4.02 -3.76 1.50
N ILE A 44 -5.05 -4.58 1.33
CA ILE A 44 -6.25 -4.55 2.13
C ILE A 44 -6.67 -6.00 2.40
N LEU A 45 -6.76 -6.37 3.67
CA LEU A 45 -7.47 -7.54 4.12
C LEU A 45 -8.89 -7.13 4.50
N LEU A 46 -9.88 -7.70 3.82
CA LEU A 46 -11.27 -7.31 3.99
C LEU A 46 -11.88 -7.94 5.25
N ASP A 47 -12.27 -7.10 6.20
CA ASP A 47 -13.35 -7.40 7.16
C ASP A 47 -14.65 -7.75 6.39
N GLN A 48 -15.20 -8.93 6.67
CA GLN A 48 -16.38 -9.50 6.02
C GLN A 48 -17.70 -9.21 6.77
N THR A 49 -17.64 -8.39 7.82
CA THR A 49 -18.81 -7.93 8.57
C THR A 49 -19.33 -6.60 8.00
N PHE A 50 -20.51 -6.19 8.47
CA PHE A 50 -21.07 -4.86 8.16
C PHE A 50 -20.23 -3.69 8.72
N GLN A 51 -19.26 -3.95 9.63
CA GLN A 51 -18.42 -2.89 10.18
C GLN A 51 -17.31 -2.43 9.22
N GLN A 52 -16.93 -3.25 8.23
CA GLN A 52 -15.93 -2.94 7.20
C GLN A 52 -14.60 -2.38 7.76
N ARG A 53 -14.15 -2.87 8.92
CA ARG A 53 -12.88 -2.48 9.54
C ARG A 53 -11.72 -3.24 8.90
N HIS A 54 -11.51 -2.99 7.62
CA HIS A 54 -10.46 -3.63 6.85
C HIS A 54 -9.07 -3.32 7.41
N ILE A 55 -8.15 -4.29 7.38
CA ILE A 55 -6.75 -4.05 7.70
C ILE A 55 -6.06 -3.54 6.44
N ILE A 56 -5.52 -2.33 6.51
CA ILE A 56 -4.96 -1.62 5.37
C ILE A 56 -3.52 -1.28 5.68
N ASP A 57 -2.61 -1.61 4.76
CA ASP A 57 -1.23 -1.15 4.82
C ASP A 57 -0.75 -0.84 3.41
N SER A 58 0.19 0.09 3.26
CA SER A 58 0.63 0.57 1.96
C SER A 58 2.11 0.89 1.95
N PHE A 59 2.72 0.75 0.78
CA PHE A 59 4.09 1.16 0.57
C PHE A 59 4.24 1.92 -0.75
N ARG A 60 5.22 2.81 -0.79
CA ARG A 60 5.70 3.40 -2.04
C ARG A 60 6.91 2.60 -2.53
N PRO A 61 6.88 2.06 -3.75
CA PRO A 61 8.02 1.35 -4.32
C PRO A 61 9.31 2.15 -4.25
N ASP A 62 10.41 1.52 -3.80
CA ASP A 62 11.74 2.11 -3.88
C ASP A 62 12.27 2.00 -5.32
N VAL A 63 12.41 3.14 -5.99
CA VAL A 63 12.92 3.23 -7.36
C VAL A 63 14.34 2.73 -7.53
N LYS A 64 15.11 2.57 -6.46
CA LYS A 64 16.47 1.97 -6.49
C LYS A 64 16.43 0.45 -6.40
N SER A 65 15.33 -0.14 -5.92
CA SER A 65 15.20 -1.58 -5.78
C SER A 65 15.03 -2.27 -7.14
N SER A 66 15.67 -3.43 -7.29
CA SER A 66 15.55 -4.28 -8.48
C SER A 66 14.13 -4.83 -8.65
N SER A 67 13.34 -4.93 -7.56
CA SER A 67 11.94 -5.39 -7.57
C SER A 67 11.02 -4.57 -8.48
N PHE A 68 11.33 -3.29 -8.67
CA PHE A 68 10.48 -2.34 -9.40
C PHE A 68 11.08 -1.84 -10.71
N GLN A 69 12.24 -2.37 -11.10
CA GLN A 69 12.83 -2.10 -12.42
C GLN A 69 12.01 -2.78 -13.52
N ARG A 70 12.27 -2.38 -14.77
CA ARG A 70 11.72 -3.06 -15.94
C ARG A 70 12.02 -4.57 -15.88
N PRO A 71 11.00 -5.45 -15.92
CA PRO A 71 11.22 -6.88 -15.87
C PRO A 71 12.12 -7.39 -16.99
N ARG A 72 13.12 -8.18 -16.63
CA ARG A 72 14.00 -8.89 -17.56
C ARG A 72 13.69 -10.39 -17.65
N SER A 73 12.97 -10.91 -16.66
CA SER A 73 12.44 -12.26 -16.54
C SER A 73 10.92 -12.19 -16.35
N ASP A 74 10.24 -13.34 -16.31
CA ASP A 74 8.77 -13.40 -16.15
C ASP A 74 8.28 -12.67 -14.89
N MET A 75 9.08 -12.68 -13.83
CA MET A 75 8.79 -12.05 -12.56
C MET A 75 10.03 -11.36 -11.99
N ASN A 76 9.83 -10.20 -11.37
CA ASN A 76 10.82 -9.56 -10.50
C ASN A 76 10.81 -10.19 -9.10
N ILE A 77 11.79 -9.80 -8.29
CA ILE A 77 11.85 -10.13 -6.85
C ILE A 77 10.64 -9.51 -6.15
N ALA A 78 9.96 -10.30 -5.32
CA ALA A 78 8.80 -9.85 -4.57
C ALA A 78 9.18 -8.76 -3.54
N SER A 79 8.32 -7.75 -3.40
CA SER A 79 8.48 -6.67 -2.42
C SER A 79 7.12 -6.32 -1.82
N GLY A 80 7.07 -6.05 -0.52
CA GLY A 80 5.82 -5.84 0.21
C GLY A 80 6.05 -5.80 1.71
N ILE A 81 5.12 -6.38 2.46
CA ILE A 81 4.97 -6.15 3.89
C ILE A 81 5.10 -7.49 4.61
N PRO A 82 6.29 -7.83 5.16
CA PRO A 82 6.50 -9.08 5.87
C PRO A 82 5.56 -9.24 7.08
N LYS A 83 5.30 -8.16 7.81
CA LYS A 83 4.43 -8.15 9.00
C LYS A 83 3.08 -7.51 8.68
N PHE A 84 2.37 -8.02 7.67
CA PHE A 84 1.13 -7.41 7.22
C PHE A 84 -0.01 -7.57 8.23
N VAL A 85 -0.28 -8.80 8.69
CA VAL A 85 -1.33 -9.08 9.69
C VAL A 85 -0.79 -10.01 10.76
N PRO A 86 -0.79 -9.63 12.05
CA PRO A 86 -0.45 -10.54 13.13
C PRO A 86 -1.35 -11.79 13.11
N LEU A 87 -0.74 -12.97 13.23
CA LEU A 87 -1.50 -14.23 13.24
C LEU A 87 -2.46 -14.31 14.43
N THR A 88 -2.14 -13.64 15.54
CA THR A 88 -3.01 -13.55 16.71
C THR A 88 -4.37 -12.95 16.38
N ILE A 89 -4.48 -12.04 15.41
CA ILE A 89 -5.77 -11.48 14.97
C ILE A 89 -6.59 -12.51 14.20
N ILE A 90 -5.91 -13.30 13.34
CA ILE A 90 -6.56 -14.30 12.49
C ILE A 90 -6.94 -15.56 13.27
N GLN A 91 -6.18 -15.88 14.32
CA GLN A 91 -6.39 -17.05 15.17
C GLN A 91 -7.44 -16.83 16.25
N GLN A 92 -7.92 -15.60 16.43
CA GLN A 92 -9.03 -15.33 17.34
C GLN A 92 -10.31 -16.01 16.85
N ASP A 93 -11.04 -16.58 17.81
CA ASP A 93 -12.38 -17.10 17.55
C ASP A 93 -13.29 -15.97 17.04
N ASN A 94 -14.12 -16.29 16.05
CA ASN A 94 -15.01 -15.33 15.39
C ASN A 94 -14.30 -14.08 14.83
N ASN A 95 -13.05 -14.20 14.38
CA ASN A 95 -12.40 -13.11 13.68
C ASN A 95 -13.21 -12.73 12.41
N PRO A 96 -13.33 -11.43 12.09
CA PRO A 96 -14.17 -10.97 10.98
C PRO A 96 -13.52 -11.14 9.60
N TYR A 97 -12.28 -11.64 9.53
CA TYR A 97 -11.48 -11.65 8.31
C TYR A 97 -11.50 -13.02 7.61
N ILE A 98 -11.79 -14.09 8.34
CA ILE A 98 -12.02 -15.44 7.83
C ILE A 98 -13.45 -15.84 8.15
N VAL A 99 -14.27 -15.97 7.12
CA VAL A 99 -15.66 -16.45 7.21
C VAL A 99 -15.77 -17.61 6.23
N ASP A 100 -16.39 -18.71 6.65
CA ASP A 100 -16.53 -19.93 5.84
C ASP A 100 -15.21 -20.39 5.20
N ASP A 101 -14.15 -20.48 6.03
CA ASP A 101 -12.78 -20.85 5.63
C ASP A 101 -12.20 -20.00 4.48
N THR A 102 -12.73 -18.80 4.29
CA THR A 102 -12.40 -17.94 3.15
C THR A 102 -11.93 -16.57 3.61
N MET A 103 -10.88 -16.06 2.95
CA MET A 103 -10.29 -14.73 3.17
C MET A 103 -10.24 -13.95 1.86
N PHE A 104 -10.49 -12.64 1.92
CA PHE A 104 -10.39 -11.75 0.75
C PHE A 104 -9.26 -10.74 0.90
N ILE A 105 -8.31 -10.78 -0.04
CA ILE A 105 -7.22 -9.81 -0.17
C ILE A 105 -7.46 -8.93 -1.39
N LYS A 106 -7.35 -7.63 -1.19
CA LYS A 106 -7.42 -6.62 -2.25
C LYS A 106 -6.11 -5.85 -2.31
N ALA A 107 -5.66 -5.55 -3.53
CA ALA A 107 -4.58 -4.61 -3.76
C ALA A 107 -5.07 -3.47 -4.66
N ILE A 108 -4.70 -2.24 -4.29
CA ILE A 108 -5.00 -1.03 -5.05
C ILE A 108 -3.67 -0.38 -5.44
N ILE A 109 -3.57 0.03 -6.70
CA ILE A 109 -2.42 0.75 -7.23
C ILE A 109 -2.88 2.17 -7.52
N ASP A 110 -2.22 3.14 -6.90
CA ASP A 110 -2.54 4.55 -7.08
C ASP A 110 -1.79 5.13 -8.27
N PHE A 111 -2.54 5.32 -9.36
CA PHE A 111 -2.08 5.98 -10.59
C PHE A 111 -2.28 7.52 -10.54
N GLY A 112 -2.60 8.09 -9.38
CA GLY A 112 -2.76 9.53 -9.18
C GLY A 112 -1.49 10.33 -9.52
N ASP A 113 -0.32 9.73 -9.26
CA ASP A 113 0.99 10.29 -9.57
C ASP A 113 1.45 10.04 -11.03
N MET A 114 0.57 9.53 -11.91
CA MET A 114 0.86 9.41 -13.35
C MET A 114 1.27 10.77 -13.94
N PRO A 115 2.34 10.82 -14.76
CA PRO A 115 2.72 12.05 -15.45
C PRO A 115 1.56 12.63 -16.24
N LYS A 116 1.36 13.96 -16.13
CA LYS A 116 0.21 14.67 -16.71
C LYS A 116 0.02 14.43 -18.21
N GLN A 117 1.12 14.20 -18.93
CA GLN A 117 1.11 13.87 -20.36
C GLN A 117 0.36 12.57 -20.72
N PHE A 118 0.18 11.66 -19.76
CA PHE A 118 -0.54 10.40 -19.96
C PHE A 118 -2.01 10.45 -19.52
N LEU A 119 -2.45 11.55 -18.89
CA LEU A 119 -3.85 11.72 -18.47
C LEU A 119 -4.88 11.56 -19.59
N PRO A 120 -4.66 12.03 -20.83
CA PRO A 120 -5.64 11.83 -21.90
C PRO A 120 -5.95 10.35 -22.16
N TYR A 121 -4.95 9.49 -22.03
CA TYR A 121 -5.07 8.04 -22.23
C TYR A 121 -5.68 7.36 -20.99
N ALA A 122 -5.30 7.78 -19.79
CA ALA A 122 -5.82 7.23 -18.53
C ALA A 122 -7.31 7.56 -18.31
N LEU A 123 -7.80 8.67 -18.87
CA LEU A 123 -9.20 9.10 -18.80
C LEU A 123 -10.11 8.39 -19.82
N ASN A 124 -9.58 7.49 -20.65
CA ASN A 124 -10.30 6.87 -21.77
C ASN A 124 -11.07 7.90 -22.62
N LEU A 125 -10.47 9.06 -22.88
CA LEU A 125 -11.15 10.15 -23.60
C LEU A 125 -11.54 9.67 -25.00
N ASN A 126 -12.81 9.87 -25.36
CA ASN A 126 -13.29 9.53 -26.70
C ASN A 126 -12.51 10.36 -27.73
N PRO A 127 -11.78 9.73 -28.67
CA PRO A 127 -10.99 10.44 -29.67
C PRO A 127 -11.85 11.27 -30.63
N GLY A 128 -13.15 10.98 -30.73
CA GLY A 128 -14.12 11.75 -31.51
C GLY A 128 -14.54 13.09 -30.89
N PHE A 129 -14.12 13.41 -29.66
CA PHE A 129 -14.40 14.73 -29.10
C PHE A 129 -13.56 15.82 -29.77
N PRO A 130 -14.11 17.04 -29.94
CA PRO A 130 -13.30 18.19 -30.36
C PRO A 130 -12.06 18.37 -29.47
N ILE A 131 -10.94 18.75 -30.07
CA ILE A 131 -9.66 18.90 -29.36
C ILE A 131 -9.73 19.83 -28.15
N LEU A 132 -10.58 20.87 -28.22
CA LEU A 132 -10.81 21.81 -27.12
C LEU A 132 -11.51 21.13 -25.94
N THR A 133 -12.49 20.28 -26.21
CA THR A 133 -13.19 19.49 -25.18
C THR A 133 -12.23 18.51 -24.50
N GLN A 134 -11.39 17.83 -25.27
CA GLN A 134 -10.37 16.93 -24.72
C GLN A 134 -9.40 17.69 -23.81
N ARG A 135 -8.89 18.86 -24.24
CA ARG A 135 -8.00 19.72 -23.44
C ARG A 135 -8.63 20.21 -22.15
N GLU A 136 -9.90 20.60 -22.20
CA GLU A 136 -10.63 21.08 -21.02
C GLU A 136 -10.85 19.96 -20.00
N LEU A 137 -11.22 18.75 -20.46
CA LEU A 137 -11.37 17.59 -19.58
C LEU A 137 -10.05 17.23 -18.88
N VAL A 138 -8.93 17.22 -19.61
CA VAL A 138 -7.60 17.01 -19.03
C VAL A 138 -7.24 18.11 -18.03
N ARG A 139 -7.53 19.37 -18.35
CA ARG A 139 -7.25 20.50 -17.46
C ARG A 139 -8.03 20.41 -16.15
N ARG A 140 -9.32 20.03 -16.21
CA ARG A 140 -10.16 19.82 -15.02
C ARG A 140 -9.63 18.68 -14.16
N GLU A 141 -9.24 17.56 -14.76
CA GLU A 141 -8.66 16.44 -14.02
C GLU A 141 -7.35 16.84 -13.32
N ILE A 142 -6.48 17.61 -13.99
CA ILE A 142 -5.25 18.13 -13.38
C ILE A 142 -5.58 19.00 -12.16
N ALA A 143 -6.51 19.95 -12.30
CA ALA A 143 -6.90 20.85 -11.22
C ALA A 143 -7.52 20.08 -10.03
N LYS A 144 -8.34 19.08 -10.31
CA LYS A 144 -8.94 18.19 -9.30
C LYS A 144 -7.86 17.46 -8.49
N ARG A 145 -6.87 16.85 -9.17
CA ARG A 145 -5.76 16.15 -8.52
C ARG A 145 -4.88 17.08 -7.69
N GLU A 146 -4.68 18.31 -8.14
CA GLU A 146 -3.93 19.31 -7.37
C GLU A 146 -4.65 19.68 -6.07
N GLN A 147 -5.98 19.88 -6.12
CA GLN A 147 -6.77 20.13 -4.92
C GLN A 147 -6.73 18.94 -3.93
N GLU A 148 -6.85 17.70 -4.42
CA GLU A 148 -6.79 16.49 -3.59
C GLU A 148 -5.43 16.32 -2.88
N LYS A 149 -4.32 16.67 -3.57
CA LYS A 149 -2.99 16.66 -2.96
C LYS A 149 -2.87 17.68 -1.84
N LEU A 150 -3.37 18.90 -2.02
CA LEU A 150 -3.37 19.93 -0.96
C LEU A 150 -4.17 19.50 0.28
N SER A 151 -5.32 18.85 0.12
CA SER A 151 -6.12 18.36 1.26
C SER A 151 -5.49 17.16 2.00
N THR A 152 -4.66 16.37 1.31
CA THR A 152 -4.01 15.20 1.93
C THR A 152 -2.80 15.63 2.77
N THR A 153 -2.09 16.69 2.36
CA THR A 153 -0.94 17.24 3.10
C THR A 153 -1.36 17.96 4.39
N SER A 154 -2.52 18.61 4.45
CA SER A 154 -3.02 19.25 5.68
C SER A 154 -3.39 18.25 6.78
N ASN A 155 -3.86 17.05 6.42
CA ASN A 155 -4.34 16.04 7.37
C ASN A 155 -3.22 15.19 7.98
N THR A 156 -2.00 15.23 7.42
CA THR A 156 -0.87 14.45 7.96
C THR A 156 -0.16 15.20 9.12
N SER A 157 -0.44 16.49 9.30
CA SER A 157 0.21 17.34 10.32
C SER A 157 -0.46 17.31 11.70
N THR A 158 -1.52 16.52 11.91
CA THR A 158 -2.30 16.54 13.18
C THR A 158 -2.33 15.19 13.90
N SER A 159 -1.43 14.27 13.59
CA SER A 159 -1.36 12.99 14.31
C SER A 159 0.08 12.53 14.48
N ILE A 160 0.82 13.17 15.40
CA ILE A 160 1.78 12.57 16.34
C ILE A 160 2.03 13.63 17.42
N THR A 161 1.28 13.52 18.52
CA THR A 161 1.75 13.90 19.85
C THR A 161 1.16 12.86 20.79
N TYR A 162 1.90 11.76 20.97
CA TYR A 162 1.70 10.92 22.14
C TYR A 162 2.58 11.49 23.23
N ASP A 163 1.92 11.97 24.28
CA ASP A 163 2.50 12.35 25.56
C ASP A 163 3.44 11.25 26.07
N MET A 164 4.70 11.63 26.30
CA MET A 164 5.55 10.94 27.27
C MET A 164 5.25 11.53 28.64
N THR A 165 4.25 10.99 29.34
CA THR A 165 4.17 11.12 30.80
C THR A 165 5.14 10.12 31.41
N THR A 166 6.32 10.61 31.77
CA THR A 166 7.18 10.00 32.78
C THR A 166 6.66 10.42 34.16
N ASP A 167 6.16 9.48 34.92
CA ASP A 167 6.05 9.55 36.39
C ASP A 167 6.33 8.14 36.93
N ASP A 168 7.48 7.93 37.55
CA ASP A 168 7.55 7.85 39.01
C ASP A 168 8.95 7.41 39.47
N ASN A 169 9.67 8.37 40.02
CA ASN A 169 10.76 8.17 40.98
C ASN A 169 10.13 8.03 42.37
N HIS A 170 10.44 6.96 43.10
CA HIS A 170 10.71 6.93 44.56
C HIS A 170 11.37 5.55 44.85
N SER A 171 12.68 5.49 45.00
CA SER A 171 13.48 5.77 46.21
C SER A 171 13.66 4.55 47.13
N ASN A 172 14.95 4.15 47.18
CA ASN A 172 15.70 3.69 48.34
C ASN A 172 15.72 2.20 48.73
N ASN A 173 16.93 1.65 48.58
CA ASN A 173 17.84 1.21 49.66
C ASN A 173 18.29 -0.26 49.69
N GLU A 174 19.54 -0.37 50.14
CA GLU A 174 20.32 -1.54 50.60
C GLU A 174 20.97 -2.41 49.51
N GLN A 175 22.28 -2.26 49.26
CA GLN A 175 23.48 -2.65 50.03
C GLN A 175 24.00 -4.07 49.69
N MET A 176 25.29 -4.06 49.29
CA MET A 176 26.35 -5.01 49.65
C MET A 176 26.46 -6.39 48.99
N ILE A 177 27.63 -6.52 48.34
CA ILE A 177 28.61 -7.63 48.39
C ILE A 177 28.58 -8.70 47.29
N HIS A 178 29.76 -8.77 46.66
CA HIS A 178 30.41 -9.78 45.81
C HIS A 178 30.01 -9.91 44.33
#